data_AF-A0A822E3A1-F1
#
_entry.id   AF-A0A822E3A1-F1
#
_cell.length_a   1.000
_cell.length_b   1.000
_cell.length_c   1.000
_cell.angle_alpha   90.00
_cell.angle_beta   90.00
_cell.angle_gamma   90.00
#
_symmetry.space_group_name_H-M   'P 1'
#
loop_
_entity.id
_entity.type
_entity.pdbx_description
1 polymer ?
#
loop_
_entity_poly.entity_id
_entity_poly.type
_entity_poly.pdbx_seq_one_letter_code
_entity_poly.pdbx_strand_id
1 'polypeptide(L)'
;LTTLTESTDRLFGTSVQALWTYEDGSALIDFDQTRQQIRSLMIDVFAEHESESVQHTLYDMGKLILNNVKSISKIHFTMPNLHCLPVDLTRFGEENINEIFMPIDEPHGYVQCALTRSSSKGSFLSKI
;
A
#
# COMPACT_ATOMS: atom_id res chain seq x y z
N LEU A 1 -18.36 4.25 18.19
CA LEU A 1 -19.16 5.29 17.53
C LEU A 1 -18.57 5.51 16.14
N THR A 2 -19.40 5.58 15.10
CA THR A 2 -18.96 5.80 13.70
C THR A 2 -19.63 7.07 13.20
N THR A 3 -18.83 8.05 12.78
CA THR A 3 -19.30 9.35 12.27
C THR A 3 -18.78 9.65 10.86
N LEU A 4 -17.87 8.82 10.35
CA LEU A 4 -17.31 8.97 9.01
C LEU A 4 -18.39 8.60 7.97
N THR A 5 -18.70 9.51 7.08
CA THR A 5 -19.60 9.26 5.95
C THR A 5 -18.89 8.44 4.89
N GLU A 6 -19.66 7.65 4.14
CA GLU A 6 -19.15 6.99 2.94
C GLU A 6 -18.73 8.03 1.90
N SER A 7 -17.68 7.73 1.15
CA SER A 7 -17.14 8.57 0.09
C SER A 7 -16.60 7.65 -1.01
N THR A 8 -17.01 7.94 -2.24
CA THR A 8 -16.60 7.20 -3.45
C THR A 8 -15.49 7.90 -4.23
N ASP A 9 -15.20 9.17 -3.90
CA ASP A 9 -14.15 9.98 -4.49
C ASP A 9 -13.45 10.77 -3.38
N ARG A 10 -12.14 10.52 -3.20
CA ARG A 10 -11.31 11.14 -2.17
C ARG A 10 -9.83 11.07 -2.54
N LEU A 11 -9.07 12.01 -1.99
CA LEU A 11 -7.61 11.93 -2.05
C LEU A 11 -7.08 10.77 -1.21
N PHE A 12 -6.10 10.07 -1.77
CA PHE A 12 -5.28 9.09 -1.06
C PHE A 12 -3.83 9.56 -1.05
N GLY A 13 -3.41 10.19 0.05
CA GLY A 13 -2.02 10.56 0.29
C GLY A 13 -1.32 9.55 1.20
N THR A 14 -0.04 9.27 0.97
CA THR A 14 0.72 8.35 1.82
C THR A 14 2.23 8.59 1.77
N SER A 15 2.95 8.03 2.74
CA SER A 15 4.41 7.92 2.74
C SER A 15 4.79 6.44 2.83
N VAL A 16 5.12 5.83 1.69
CA VAL A 16 5.39 4.40 1.60
C VAL A 16 6.74 4.05 2.23
N GLN A 17 6.72 3.16 3.22
CA GLN A 17 7.90 2.42 3.66
C GLN A 17 7.75 0.95 3.26
N ALA A 18 8.79 0.41 2.62
CA ALA A 18 8.85 -0.98 2.19
C ALA A 18 10.15 -1.65 2.66
N LEU A 19 10.01 -2.86 3.20
CA LEU A 19 11.10 -3.72 3.65
C LEU A 19 10.92 -5.08 3.00
N TRP A 20 11.97 -5.68 2.45
CA TRP A 20 11.89 -7.00 1.83
C TRP A 20 13.04 -7.91 2.27
N THR A 21 12.78 -9.21 2.15
CA THR A 21 13.75 -10.27 2.42
C THR A 21 14.09 -10.97 1.11
N TYR A 22 15.38 -11.08 0.81
CA TYR A 22 15.86 -11.85 -0.34
C TYR A 22 15.67 -13.35 -0.12
N GLU A 23 15.47 -14.11 -1.20
CA GLU A 23 15.35 -15.56 -1.19
C GLU A 23 16.73 -16.21 -1.03
N ASP A 24 16.84 -17.18 -0.13
CA ASP A 24 18.07 -17.94 0.12
C ASP A 24 18.53 -18.69 -1.14
N GLY A 25 19.83 -18.69 -1.41
CA GLY A 25 20.41 -19.42 -2.55
C GLY A 25 20.33 -18.71 -3.90
N SER A 26 19.89 -17.45 -3.95
CA SER A 26 19.96 -16.60 -5.14
C SER A 26 21.43 -16.27 -5.45
N ALA A 27 22.08 -17.07 -6.29
CA ALA A 27 23.54 -17.04 -6.43
C ALA A 27 24.12 -15.75 -7.03
N LEU A 28 23.31 -14.87 -7.62
CA LEU A 28 23.71 -13.53 -8.08
C LEU A 28 22.48 -12.61 -8.03
N ILE A 29 22.39 -11.74 -7.01
CA ILE A 29 21.33 -10.72 -6.93
C ILE A 29 21.93 -9.38 -7.38
N ASP A 30 21.35 -8.79 -8.43
CA ASP A 30 21.55 -7.37 -8.73
C ASP A 30 20.63 -6.55 -7.81
N PHE A 31 21.20 -6.01 -6.74
CA PHE A 31 20.47 -5.27 -5.71
C PHE A 31 19.90 -3.95 -6.23
N ASP A 32 20.63 -3.26 -7.12
CA ASP A 32 20.21 -1.97 -7.66
C ASP A 32 19.05 -2.15 -8.63
N GLN A 33 19.16 -3.11 -9.56
CA GLN A 33 18.09 -3.45 -10.48
C GLN A 33 16.85 -3.94 -9.72
N THR A 34 17.03 -4.80 -8.70
CA THR A 34 15.92 -5.31 -7.88
C THR A 34 15.20 -4.16 -7.18
N ARG A 35 15.94 -3.23 -6.55
CA ARG A 35 15.37 -2.07 -5.88
C ARG A 35 14.60 -1.17 -6.84
N GLN A 36 15.16 -0.89 -8.02
CA GLN A 36 14.50 -0.07 -9.04
C GLN A 36 13.19 -0.73 -9.50
N GLN A 37 13.21 -2.03 -9.77
CA GLN A 37 12.03 -2.77 -10.19
C GLN A 37 10.94 -2.76 -9.11
N ILE A 38 11.29 -3.04 -7.84
CA ILE A 38 10.33 -2.97 -6.72
C ILE A 38 9.72 -1.57 -6.62
N ARG A 39 10.53 -0.52 -6.72
CA ARG A 39 10.06 0.87 -6.65
C ARG A 39 9.11 1.22 -7.79
N SER A 40 9.43 0.84 -9.03
CA SER A 40 8.55 1.09 -10.17
C SER A 40 7.21 0.39 -9.98
N LEU A 41 7.21 -0.90 -9.63
CA LEU A 41 5.97 -1.64 -9.39
C LEU A 41 5.10 -1.03 -8.28
N MET A 42 5.70 -0.49 -7.22
CA MET A 42 4.94 0.22 -6.18
C MET A 42 4.27 1.49 -6.73
N ILE A 43 5.00 2.29 -7.52
CA ILE A 43 4.48 3.54 -8.09
C ILE A 43 3.38 3.25 -9.10
N ASP A 44 3.60 2.28 -9.99
CA ASP A 44 2.66 1.91 -11.04
C ASP A 44 1.32 1.47 -10.42
N VAL A 45 1.37 0.56 -9.43
CA VAL A 45 0.15 0.12 -8.73
C VAL A 45 -0.49 1.29 -7.97
N PHE A 46 0.28 2.10 -7.25
CA PHE A 46 -0.30 3.22 -6.51
C PHE A 46 -1.00 4.23 -7.43
N ALA A 47 -0.49 4.45 -8.64
CA ALA A 47 -1.04 5.41 -9.59
C ALA A 47 -2.24 4.88 -10.41
N GLU A 48 -2.25 3.58 -10.74
CA GLU A 48 -3.22 3.00 -11.68
C GLU A 48 -4.30 2.15 -11.00
N HIS A 49 -4.13 1.79 -9.72
CA HIS A 49 -5.05 0.90 -9.02
C HIS A 49 -6.31 1.63 -8.52
N GLU A 50 -7.48 1.10 -8.88
CA GLU A 50 -8.77 1.50 -8.32
C GLU A 50 -8.86 1.12 -6.83
N SER A 51 -8.51 2.09 -5.98
CA SER A 51 -8.26 1.86 -4.56
C SER A 51 -9.53 1.88 -3.70
N GLU A 52 -10.16 0.71 -3.51
CA GLU A 52 -11.24 0.51 -2.53
C GLU A 52 -10.83 0.80 -1.06
N SER A 53 -9.56 0.53 -0.74
CA SER A 53 -8.98 0.83 0.58
C SER A 53 -7.46 0.83 0.53
N VAL A 54 -6.82 1.43 1.55
CA VAL A 54 -5.36 1.37 1.71
C VAL A 54 -4.88 -0.08 1.79
N GLN A 55 -5.64 -0.95 2.46
CA GLN A 55 -5.35 -2.38 2.59
C GLN A 55 -5.41 -3.11 1.25
N HIS A 56 -6.40 -2.78 0.41
CA HIS A 56 -6.55 -3.35 -0.94
C HIS A 56 -5.32 -3.01 -1.78
N THR A 57 -4.98 -1.72 -1.83
CA THR A 57 -3.82 -1.22 -2.58
C THR A 57 -2.49 -1.80 -2.08
N LEU A 58 -2.32 -1.95 -0.75
CA LEU A 58 -1.17 -2.61 -0.13
C LEU A 58 -1.01 -4.07 -0.54
N TYR A 59 -2.12 -4.81 -0.51
CA TYR A 59 -2.12 -6.23 -0.85
C TYR A 59 -1.74 -6.45 -2.30
N ASP A 60 -2.34 -5.68 -3.22
CA ASP A 60 -2.09 -5.83 -4.66
C ASP A 60 -0.68 -5.38 -5.06
N MET A 61 -0.15 -4.31 -4.44
CA MET A 61 1.28 -3.95 -4.55
C MET A 61 2.18 -5.13 -4.16
N GLY A 62 1.98 -5.69 -2.97
CA GLY A 62 2.82 -6.77 -2.47
C GLY A 62 2.73 -8.04 -3.31
N LYS A 63 1.52 -8.38 -3.76
CA LYS A 63 1.26 -9.52 -4.63
C LYS A 63 1.96 -9.35 -5.98
N LEU A 64 1.85 -8.18 -6.61
CA LEU A 64 2.50 -7.90 -7.89
C LEU A 64 4.03 -7.96 -7.77
N ILE A 65 4.59 -7.36 -6.72
CA ILE A 65 6.03 -7.34 -6.47
C ILE A 65 6.55 -8.76 -6.25
N LEU A 66 5.92 -9.55 -5.38
CA LEU A 66 6.30 -10.95 -5.23
C LEU A 66 6.14 -11.69 -6.56
N ASN A 67 5.11 -11.46 -7.36
CA ASN A 67 4.99 -12.17 -8.63
C ASN A 67 6.11 -11.85 -9.63
N ASN A 68 6.64 -10.63 -9.66
CA ASN A 68 7.63 -10.20 -10.64
C ASN A 68 9.09 -10.28 -10.17
N VAL A 69 9.35 -10.15 -8.87
CA VAL A 69 10.71 -10.08 -8.30
C VAL A 69 11.03 -11.39 -7.59
N LYS A 70 11.53 -12.38 -8.34
CA LYS A 70 11.75 -13.75 -7.81
C LYS A 70 12.89 -13.85 -6.79
N SER A 71 13.77 -12.86 -6.75
CA SER A 71 14.88 -12.76 -5.78
C SER A 71 14.42 -12.43 -4.36
N ILE A 72 13.15 -12.09 -4.13
CA ILE A 72 12.61 -11.83 -2.78
C ILE A 72 11.56 -12.85 -2.37
N SER A 73 11.52 -13.17 -1.08
CA SER A 73 10.63 -14.18 -0.47
C SER A 73 9.48 -13.54 0.32
N LYS A 74 9.71 -12.33 0.86
CA LYS A 74 8.79 -11.59 1.73
C LYS A 74 8.89 -10.09 1.47
N ILE A 75 7.77 -9.39 1.59
CA ILE A 75 7.70 -7.93 1.62
C ILE A 75 6.79 -7.45 2.75
N HIS A 76 7.20 -6.38 3.42
CA HIS A 76 6.46 -5.69 4.46
C HIS A 76 6.32 -4.21 4.09
N PHE A 77 5.12 -3.68 4.30
CA PHE A 77 4.79 -2.30 4.02
C PHE A 77 4.22 -1.61 5.25
N THR A 78 4.49 -0.31 5.30
CA THR A 78 3.78 0.65 6.13
C THR A 78 3.35 1.82 5.24
N MET A 79 2.05 2.15 5.29
CA MET A 79 1.44 3.25 4.56
C MET A 79 0.51 4.04 5.50
N PRO A 80 0.95 5.18 6.05
CA PRO A 80 0.05 6.09 6.73
C PRO A 80 -0.91 6.72 5.70
N ASN A 81 -2.17 6.92 6.06
CA ASN A 81 -3.13 7.66 5.25
C ASN A 81 -3.02 9.14 5.59
N LEU A 82 -2.24 9.88 4.81
CA LEU A 82 -2.04 11.31 4.97
C LEU A 82 -3.32 12.03 4.52
N HIS A 83 -4.09 12.51 5.49
CA HIS A 83 -5.40 13.08 5.22
C HIS A 83 -5.29 14.48 4.62
N CYS A 84 -5.94 14.66 3.46
CA CYS A 84 -6.27 15.96 2.91
C CYS A 84 -7.79 16.04 2.83
N LEU A 85 -8.44 16.67 3.81
CA LEU A 85 -9.90 16.72 3.87
C LEU A 85 -10.45 17.88 3.04
N PRO A 86 -11.59 17.73 2.35
CA PRO A 86 -12.21 18.83 1.62
C PRO A 86 -12.63 19.93 2.60
N VAL A 87 -12.37 21.18 2.25
CA VAL A 87 -12.79 22.32 3.05
C VAL A 87 -14.29 22.57 2.84
N ASP A 88 -15.04 22.75 3.94
CA ASP A 88 -16.43 23.17 3.91
C ASP A 88 -16.53 24.68 3.60
N LEU A 89 -16.94 24.99 2.37
CA LEU A 89 -17.12 26.37 1.89
C LEU A 89 -18.55 26.90 2.02
N THR A 90 -19.49 26.10 2.54
CA THR A 90 -20.91 26.48 2.62
C THR A 90 -21.14 27.73 3.45
N ARG A 91 -20.28 27.98 4.44
CA ARG A 91 -20.26 29.21 5.26
C ARG A 91 -19.99 30.48 4.46
N PHE A 92 -19.38 30.36 3.28
CA PHE A 92 -19.10 31.44 2.36
C PHE A 92 -20.12 31.51 1.21
N GLY A 93 -21.13 30.63 1.19
CA GLY A 93 -22.11 30.55 0.11
C GLY A 93 -21.61 29.82 -1.14
N GLU A 94 -20.50 29.08 -1.05
CA GLU A 94 -19.85 28.40 -2.17
C GLU A 94 -19.86 26.88 -1.98
N GLU A 95 -19.80 26.14 -3.10
CA GLU A 95 -19.64 24.68 -3.13
C GLU A 95 -18.18 24.30 -3.40
N ASN A 96 -17.68 23.25 -2.75
CA ASN A 96 -16.36 22.69 -3.04
C ASN A 96 -16.51 21.44 -3.90
N ILE A 97 -16.20 21.56 -5.19
CA ILE A 97 -16.28 20.48 -6.19
C ILE A 97 -14.99 19.64 -6.22
N ASN A 98 -14.52 19.19 -5.04
CA ASN A 98 -13.27 18.43 -4.88
C ASN A 98 -12.01 19.19 -5.37
N GLU A 99 -11.91 20.49 -5.10
CA GLU A 99 -10.77 21.32 -5.53
C GLU A 99 -9.92 21.84 -4.36
N ILE A 100 -10.55 22.17 -3.23
CA ILE A 100 -9.87 22.79 -2.09
C ILE A 100 -9.78 21.81 -0.92
N PHE A 101 -8.56 21.44 -0.55
CA PHE A 101 -8.29 20.49 0.53
C PHE A 101 -7.37 21.08 1.60
N MET A 102 -7.59 20.66 2.84
CA MET A 102 -6.76 20.99 3.99
C MET A 102 -5.95 19.77 4.40
N PRO A 103 -4.60 19.81 4.30
CA PRO A 103 -3.74 18.79 4.88
C PRO A 103 -3.90 18.73 6.40
N ILE A 104 -3.97 17.52 6.95
CA ILE A 104 -4.04 17.26 8.39
C ILE A 104 -2.85 16.40 8.77
N ASP A 105 -2.00 16.92 9.66
CA ASP A 105 -0.81 16.20 10.13
C ASP A 105 -1.19 14.99 11.02
N GLU A 106 -2.07 15.23 12.00
CA GLU A 106 -2.52 14.22 12.96
C GLU A 106 -4.02 14.37 13.30
N PRO A 107 -4.72 13.26 13.62
CA PRO A 107 -4.28 11.86 13.53
C PRO A 107 -4.36 11.33 12.09
N HIS A 108 -3.54 10.34 11.75
CA HIS A 108 -3.62 9.63 10.49
C HIS A 108 -3.79 8.12 10.71
N GLY A 109 -4.53 7.48 9.80
CA GLY A 109 -4.62 6.02 9.79
C GLY A 109 -3.25 5.41 9.51
N TYR A 110 -2.87 4.36 10.25
CA TYR A 110 -1.59 3.69 10.07
C TYR A 110 -1.82 2.25 9.63
N VAL A 111 -1.53 1.95 8.36
CA VAL A 111 -1.84 0.65 7.77
C VAL A 111 -0.56 -0.11 7.45
N GLN A 112 -0.49 -1.37 7.88
CA GLN A 112 0.65 -2.24 7.65
C GLN A 112 0.23 -3.56 7.00
N CYS A 113 1.10 -4.11 6.18
CA CYS A 113 0.88 -5.41 5.55
C CYS A 113 2.20 -6.19 5.44
N ALA A 114 2.16 -7.50 5.57
CA ALA A 114 3.29 -8.38 5.30
C ALA A 114 2.84 -9.56 4.45
N LEU A 115 3.42 -9.72 3.26
CA LEU A 115 3.16 -10.83 2.35
C LEU A 115 4.40 -11.69 2.25
N THR A 116 4.22 -13.01 2.28
CA THR A 116 5.28 -14.00 2.12
C THR A 116 4.84 -14.99 1.04
N ARG A 117 5.77 -15.48 0.22
CA ARG A 117 5.47 -16.57 -0.72
C ARG A 117 5.05 -17.82 0.05
N SER A 118 4.06 -18.54 -0.46
CA SER A 118 3.75 -19.87 0.03
C SER A 118 4.94 -20.80 -0.24
N SER A 119 5.54 -21.37 0.81
CA SER A 119 6.52 -22.43 0.64
C SER A 119 5.79 -23.70 0.19
N SER A 120 6.27 -24.35 -0.87
CA SER A 120 5.78 -25.67 -1.28
C SER A 120 6.27 -26.80 -0.37
N LYS A 121 6.90 -26.48 0.77
CA LYS A 121 7.46 -27.45 1.73
C LYS A 121 6.70 -27.40 3.05
N GLY A 122 5.65 -28.20 3.14
CA GLY A 122 4.90 -28.45 4.37
C GLY A 122 3.89 -29.57 4.17
N SER A 123 4.34 -30.82 4.19
CA SER A 123 3.43 -31.96 4.32
C SER A 123 2.64 -31.81 5.62
N PHE A 124 1.33 -31.60 5.51
CA PHE A 124 0.41 -31.66 6.63
C PHE A 124 0.46 -33.10 7.19
N LEU A 125 1.15 -33.28 8.32
CA LEU A 125 0.96 -34.45 9.18
C LEU A 125 0.16 -33.99 10.39
N SER A 126 -1.16 -33.92 10.23
CA SER A 126 -2.09 -33.95 11.37
C SER A 126 -2.14 -35.38 11.89
N LYS A 127 -1.49 -35.64 13.03
CA LYS A 127 -1.87 -36.78 13.88
C LYS A 127 -2.98 -36.30 14.82
N ILE A 128 -4.02 -37.12 14.87
CA ILE A 128 -5.16 -37.15 15.79
C ILE A 128 -4.66 -37.16 17.24
#